data_AF-A0A9X1AHJ7-F1
#
_entry.id   AF-A0A9X1AHJ7-F1
#
_cell.length_a   1.000
_cell.length_b   1.000
_cell.length_c   1.000
_cell.angle_alpha   90.00
_cell.angle_beta   90.00
_cell.angle_gamma   90.00
#
_symmetry.space_group_name_H-M   'P 1'
#
loop_
_entity.id
_entity.type
_entity.pdbx_description
1 polymer ?
#
loop_
_entity_poly.entity_id
_entity_poly.type
_entity_poly.pdbx_seq_one_letter_code
_entity_poly.pdbx_strand_id
1 'polypeptide(L)' 'MAEEPAEPTNVEDFTIRRLMKEGNVTETQARQLIAALGYDWSSLLREARFLAKKR' A
#
# COMPACT_ATOMS: atom_id res chain seq x y z
N MET A 1 20.72 -20.78 8.14
CA MET A 1 19.58 -20.31 7.34
C MET A 1 19.60 -18.80 7.43
N ALA A 2 20.25 -18.12 6.49
CA ALA A 2 20.24 -16.66 6.47
C ALA A 2 18.87 -16.24 5.94
N GLU A 3 18.13 -15.47 6.73
CA GLU A 3 16.96 -14.74 6.23
C GLU A 3 17.47 -13.78 5.15
N GLU A 4 17.24 -14.12 3.88
CA GLU A 4 17.41 -13.13 2.82
C GLU A 4 16.39 -12.02 3.08
N PRO A 5 16.82 -10.76 3.32
CA PRO A 5 15.86 -9.69 3.42
C PRO A 5 15.22 -9.59 2.05
N ALA A 6 13.92 -9.86 1.97
CA ALA A 6 13.14 -9.65 0.77
C ALA A 6 13.43 -8.22 0.29
N GLU A 7 14.16 -8.08 -0.82
CA GLU A 7 14.31 -6.79 -1.46
C GLU A 7 12.89 -6.27 -1.65
N PRO A 8 12.53 -5.08 -1.12
CA PRO A 8 11.21 -4.52 -1.35
C PRO A 8 11.07 -4.43 -2.86
N THR A 9 10.31 -5.37 -3.42
CA THR A 9 10.20 -5.50 -4.86
C THR A 9 9.76 -4.13 -5.36
N ASN A 10 10.44 -3.57 -6.35
CA ASN A 10 10.20 -2.20 -6.87
C ASN A 10 8.69 -1.88 -7.09
N VAL A 11 7.88 -2.94 -7.28
CA VAL A 11 6.42 -2.92 -7.35
C VAL A 11 5.75 -2.47 -6.05
N GLU A 12 6.18 -2.94 -4.88
CA GLU A 12 5.62 -2.57 -3.58
C GLU A 12 5.87 -1.09 -3.28
N ASP A 13 7.12 -0.63 -3.38
CA ASP A 13 7.46 0.77 -3.18
C ASP A 13 6.74 1.70 -4.16
N PHE A 14 6.62 1.29 -5.43
CA PHE A 14 5.82 2.01 -6.41
C PHE A 14 4.34 2.09 -6.00
N THR A 15 3.77 0.96 -5.55
CA THR A 15 2.36 0.87 -5.15
C THR A 15 2.09 1.71 -3.90
N ILE A 16 2.99 1.68 -2.92
CA ILE A 16 2.93 2.52 -1.70
C ILE A 16 2.94 4.00 -2.06
N ARG A 17 3.93 4.44 -2.85
CA ARG A 17 4.04 5.85 -3.26
C ARG A 17 2.81 6.31 -4.04
N ARG A 18 2.29 5.45 -4.91
CA ARG A 18 1.08 5.73 -5.68
C ARG A 18 -0.15 5.82 -4.76
N LEU A 19 -0.30 4.92 -3.78
CA LEU A 19 -1.40 4.95 -2.81
C LEU A 19 -1.37 6.19 -1.93
N MET A 20 -0.19 6.60 -1.47
CA MET A 20 -0.04 7.83 -0.68
C MET A 20 -0.50 9.05 -1.48
N LYS A 21 -0.13 9.13 -2.76
CA LYS A 21 -0.48 10.25 -3.64
C LYS A 21 -1.95 10.27 -4.05
N GLU A 22 -2.51 9.13 -4.45
CA GLU A 22 -3.85 9.02 -5.04
C GLU A 22 -4.95 8.74 -3.99
N GLY A 23 -4.59 8.00 -2.95
CA GLY A 23 -5.47 7.58 -1.87
C GLY A 23 -5.43 8.49 -0.65
N ASN A 24 -4.49 9.43 -0.59
CA ASN A 24 -4.30 10.35 0.55
C ASN A 24 -4.16 9.62 1.90
N VAL A 25 -3.39 8.53 1.90
CA VAL A 25 -3.10 7.70 3.07
C VAL A 25 -1.63 7.78 3.44
N THR A 26 -1.28 7.42 4.68
CA THR A 26 0.12 7.32 5.10
C THR A 26 0.79 6.07 4.53
N GLU A 27 2.12 6.04 4.55
CA GLU A 27 2.91 4.87 4.15
C GLU A 27 2.53 3.61 4.93
N THR A 28 2.33 3.74 6.24
CA THR A 28 1.87 2.65 7.11
C THR A 28 0.51 2.12 6.67
N GLN A 29 -0.43 3.01 6.38
CA GLN A 29 -1.75 2.62 5.88
C GLN A 29 -1.65 1.95 4.50
N ALA A 30 -0.81 2.45 3.60
CA ALA A 30 -0.59 1.83 2.30
C ALA A 30 -0.02 0.40 2.41
N ARG A 31 0.98 0.18 3.28
CA ARG A 31 1.50 -1.17 3.56
C ARG A 31 0.44 -2.10 4.13
N GLN A 32 -0.38 -1.60 5.06
CA GLN A 32 -1.49 -2.39 5.63
C GLN A 32 -2.53 -2.76 4.57
N LEU A 33 -2.84 -1.86 3.65
CA LEU A 33 -3.75 -2.12 2.54
C LEU A 33 -3.18 -3.19 1.59
N ILE A 34 -1.89 -3.10 1.23
CA ILE A 34 -1.23 -4.09 0.38
C ILE A 34 -1.20 -5.45 1.07
N ALA A 35 -0.88 -5.49 2.37
CA ALA A 35 -0.88 -6.73 3.14
C ALA A 35 -2.29 -7.36 3.26
N ALA A 36 -3.35 -6.54 3.34
CA ALA A 36 -4.72 -7.02 3.48
C ALA A 36 -5.41 -7.40 2.16
N LEU A 37 -5.14 -6.66 1.08
CA LEU A 37 -5.86 -6.76 -0.20
C LEU A 37 -4.98 -7.28 -1.35
N GLY A 38 -3.67 -7.39 -1.14
CA GLY A 38 -2.70 -7.65 -2.20
C GLY A 38 -2.47 -6.43 -3.09
N TYR A 39 -2.12 -6.67 -4.35
CA TYR A 39 -1.69 -5.62 -5.29
C TYR A 39 -2.80 -5.15 -6.27
N ASP A 40 -4.07 -5.47 -5.99
CA ASP A 40 -5.19 -5.00 -6.83
C ASP A 40 -5.44 -3.50 -6.65
N TRP A 41 -5.05 -2.71 -7.65
CA TRP A 41 -5.10 -1.25 -7.59
C TRP A 41 -6.50 -0.68 -7.33
N SER A 42 -7.54 -1.30 -7.92
CA SER A 42 -8.92 -0.82 -7.78
C SER A 42 -9.43 -0.98 -6.35
N SER A 43 -9.10 -2.08 -5.71
CA SER A 43 -9.45 -2.37 -4.31
C SER A 43 -8.64 -1.50 -3.35
N LEU A 44 -7.33 -1.39 -3.57
CA LEU A 44 -6.44 -0.55 -2.76
C LEU A 44 -6.88 0.92 -2.77
N LEU A 45 -7.17 1.48 -3.95
CA LEU A 45 -7.55 2.88 -4.08
C LEU A 45 -8.91 3.19 -3.45
N ARG A 46 -9.86 2.25 -3.57
CA ARG A 46 -11.18 2.37 -2.95
C ARG A 46 -11.04 2.42 -1.44
N GLU A 47 -10.31 1.47 -0.85
CA GLU A 47 -10.15 1.40 0.59
C GLU A 47 -9.31 2.58 1.12
N ALA A 48 -8.26 2.99 0.40
CA ALA A 48 -7.47 4.17 0.77
C ALA A 48 -8.35 5.44 0.85
N ARG A 49 -9.25 5.65 -0.11
CA ARG A 49 -10.19 6.79 -0.09
C ARG A 49 -11.20 6.71 1.06
N PHE A 50 -11.67 5.50 1.40
CA PHE A 50 -12.53 5.31 2.57
C PHE A 50 -11.79 5.64 3.87
N LEU A 51 -10.54 5.21 4.00
CA LEU A 51 -9.67 5.53 5.14
C LEU A 51 -9.39 7.03 5.25
N ALA A 52 -9.10 7.70 4.13
CA ALA A 52 -8.84 9.14 4.10
C ALA A 52 -10.08 9.96 4.50
N LYS A 53 -11.29 9.50 4.14
CA LYS A 53 -12.56 10.16 4.50
C LYS A 53 -12.96 9.95 5.98
N LYS A 54 -12.45 8.90 6.64
CA LYS A 54 -12.70 8.63 8.06
C LYS A 54 -11.83 9.44 9.02
N ARG A 55 -10.90 10.24 8.51
CA ARG A 55 -10.01 11.12 9.30
C ARG A 55 -10.61 12.49 9.52
#